data_AF-A0A3S4KQF5-F1
#
_entry.id   AF-A0A3S4KQF5-F1
#
_cell.length_a   1.000
_cell.length_b   1.000
_cell.length_c   1.000
_cell.angle_alpha   90.00
_cell.angle_beta   90.00
_cell.angle_gamma   90.00
#
_symmetry.space_group_name_H-M   'P 1'
#
loop_
_entity.id
_entity.type
_entity.pdbx_description
1 polymer ?
#
loop_
_entity_poly.entity_id
_entity_poly.type
_entity_poly.pdbx_seq_one_letter_code
_entity_poly.pdbx_strand_id
1 'polypeptide(L)'
;MTAPSQVLKIRRPDDWHVHLRDGDMLKTVVPYTSEIYGRAIVMPNLAPPVTTVDAAIAYRQRILDAVPAGHDFTPLMTCYLTDTLDPDELERGFREGVFTAAKLYPANATTNSSHGVTSVDTIMPVLERMEKLGMPLLVHGEVTHADIDIFDREARFIETVMEPLRQRLTALKVVFEHITTKDAAEYVRDGNELLAATITPQHLLFNRNHMLVGGIRPHLYCLPILKRNVHQQALRELVASGFSRAFLGTDSAPHARHRKETSCGCAGCFNAPTALGSYATVFEEMNALAHFEAFCSLNGPRFYGLPVNENLR
;
A
#
# COMPACT_ATOMS: atom_id res chain seq x y z
N MET A 1 -19.02 -31.49 23.77
CA MET A 1 -18.49 -30.20 24.21
C MET A 1 -17.63 -29.67 23.07
N THR A 2 -18.04 -28.59 22.41
CA THR A 2 -17.21 -27.92 21.41
C THR A 2 -16.04 -27.26 22.13
N ALA A 3 -14.81 -27.45 21.63
CA ALA A 3 -13.68 -26.71 22.15
C ALA A 3 -13.96 -25.20 22.03
N PRO A 4 -13.62 -24.38 23.04
CA PRO A 4 -13.76 -22.94 22.94
C PRO A 4 -12.93 -22.42 21.75
N SER A 5 -13.47 -21.43 21.02
CA SER A 5 -12.76 -20.83 19.90
C SER A 5 -11.43 -20.22 20.37
N GLN A 6 -10.37 -20.45 19.61
CA GLN A 6 -9.07 -19.80 19.84
C GLN A 6 -9.21 -18.29 19.69
N VAL A 7 -8.58 -17.54 20.61
CA VAL A 7 -8.55 -16.07 20.60
C VAL A 7 -7.14 -15.61 20.29
N LEU A 8 -6.99 -14.77 19.27
CA LEU A 8 -5.75 -14.08 18.93
C LEU A 8 -5.90 -12.61 19.30
N LYS A 9 -5.10 -12.14 20.25
CA LYS A 9 -5.13 -10.75 20.73
C LYS A 9 -3.85 -10.06 20.29
N ILE A 10 -3.99 -8.90 19.66
CA ILE A 10 -2.85 -8.12 19.17
C ILE A 10 -3.02 -6.65 19.53
N ARG A 11 -1.93 -5.89 19.55
CA ARG A 11 -2.01 -4.42 19.51
C ARG A 11 -2.82 -3.97 18.31
N ARG A 12 -3.62 -2.92 18.48
CA ARG A 12 -4.46 -2.35 17.43
C ARG A 12 -3.61 -2.11 16.17
N PRO A 13 -3.98 -2.67 15.01
CA PRO A 13 -3.19 -2.57 13.80
C PRO A 13 -3.29 -1.19 13.15
N ASP A 14 -2.44 -0.94 12.16
CA ASP A 14 -2.52 0.18 11.24
C ASP A 14 -2.48 -0.33 9.81
N ASP A 15 -3.15 0.35 8.88
CA ASP A 15 -3.12 -0.01 7.45
C ASP A 15 -2.19 0.93 6.65
N TRP A 16 -1.02 0.42 6.29
CA TRP A 16 0.01 1.23 5.63
C TRP A 16 -0.24 1.45 4.11
N HIS A 17 -1.40 1.03 3.58
CA HIS A 17 -1.80 1.33 2.19
C HIS A 17 -3.33 1.21 2.00
N VAL A 18 -4.06 2.33 1.95
CA VAL A 18 -5.52 2.32 1.74
C VAL A 18 -6.00 3.36 0.71
N HIS A 19 -7.05 3.02 -0.06
CA HIS A 19 -7.78 3.96 -0.91
C HIS A 19 -9.19 4.22 -0.36
N LEU A 20 -9.39 5.40 0.22
CA LEU A 20 -10.68 5.78 0.80
C LEU A 20 -11.63 6.49 -0.19
N ARG A 21 -11.13 6.88 -1.37
CA ARG A 21 -11.89 7.60 -2.41
C ARG A 21 -12.45 8.92 -1.86
N ASP A 22 -13.54 9.43 -2.42
CA ASP A 22 -14.17 10.68 -1.96
C ASP A 22 -15.70 10.57 -2.05
N GLY A 23 -16.40 11.59 -1.53
CA GLY A 23 -17.85 11.70 -1.60
C GLY A 23 -18.58 10.56 -0.90
N ASP A 24 -19.63 10.02 -1.52
CA ASP A 24 -20.44 8.99 -0.88
C ASP A 24 -19.73 7.63 -0.78
N MET A 25 -18.76 7.37 -1.66
CA MET A 25 -17.92 6.18 -1.53
C MET A 25 -17.07 6.28 -0.27
N LEU A 26 -16.48 7.44 0.01
CA LEU A 26 -15.71 7.70 1.24
C LEU A 26 -16.55 7.41 2.49
N LYS A 27 -17.75 8.00 2.58
CA LYS A 27 -18.68 7.76 3.70
C LYS A 27 -19.03 6.28 3.90
N THR A 28 -19.08 5.52 2.81
CA THR A 28 -19.40 4.09 2.84
C THR A 28 -18.20 3.25 3.31
N VAL A 29 -16.98 3.60 2.91
CA VAL A 29 -15.80 2.72 3.11
C VAL A 29 -14.97 3.05 4.34
N VAL A 30 -14.95 4.30 4.80
CA VAL A 30 -14.21 4.71 6.02
C VAL A 30 -14.59 3.91 7.27
N PRO A 31 -15.87 3.57 7.53
CA PRO A 31 -16.24 2.77 8.70
C PRO A 31 -15.48 1.44 8.81
N TYR A 32 -15.29 0.73 7.69
CA TYR A 32 -14.59 -0.56 7.67
C TYR A 32 -13.10 -0.47 8.00
N THR A 33 -12.49 0.69 7.77
CA THR A 33 -11.09 0.93 8.17
C THR A 33 -11.03 1.47 9.60
N SER A 34 -11.78 2.53 9.89
CA SER A 34 -11.73 3.25 11.18
C SER A 34 -12.19 2.42 12.38
N GLU A 35 -13.02 1.39 12.16
CA GLU A 35 -13.40 0.50 13.26
C GLU A 35 -12.19 -0.34 13.72
N ILE A 36 -11.36 -0.86 12.79
CA ILE A 36 -10.30 -1.81 13.09
C ILE A 36 -8.95 -1.13 13.36
N TYR A 37 -8.54 -0.22 12.49
CA TYR A 37 -7.19 0.32 12.44
C TYR A 37 -7.08 1.63 13.22
N GLY A 38 -5.95 1.86 13.89
CA GLY A 38 -5.67 3.13 14.57
C GLY A 38 -5.27 4.22 13.59
N ARG A 39 -4.44 3.88 12.61
CA ARG A 39 -4.01 4.77 11.52
C ARG A 39 -4.12 4.08 10.17
N ALA A 40 -4.20 4.88 9.11
CA ALA A 40 -3.96 4.37 7.77
C ALA A 40 -3.24 5.39 6.88
N ILE A 41 -2.33 4.91 6.03
CA ILE A 41 -1.71 5.70 4.98
C ILE A 41 -2.71 5.83 3.82
N VAL A 42 -3.27 7.02 3.67
CA VAL A 42 -4.31 7.30 2.68
C VAL A 42 -3.66 7.71 1.37
N MET A 43 -3.89 6.90 0.33
CA MET A 43 -3.32 7.12 -1.00
C MET A 43 -3.95 8.31 -1.73
N PRO A 44 -3.19 9.06 -2.55
CA PRO A 44 -3.58 10.40 -2.99
C PRO A 44 -4.17 10.46 -4.42
N ASN A 45 -4.44 9.31 -5.04
CA ASN A 45 -4.92 9.18 -6.43
C ASN A 45 -6.44 9.44 -6.58
N LEU A 46 -6.91 10.54 -6.00
CA LEU A 46 -8.24 11.10 -6.29
C LEU A 46 -8.29 11.65 -7.73
N ALA A 47 -9.46 12.15 -8.13
CA ALA A 47 -9.64 12.85 -9.40
C ALA A 47 -10.24 14.25 -9.12
N PRO A 48 -9.42 15.33 -9.13
CA PRO A 48 -7.97 15.36 -9.37
C PRO A 48 -7.14 14.77 -8.22
N PRO A 49 -5.86 14.40 -8.46
CA PRO A 49 -4.98 13.85 -7.41
C PRO A 49 -4.64 14.90 -6.35
N VAL A 50 -4.28 14.44 -5.15
CA VAL A 50 -3.87 15.31 -4.03
C VAL A 50 -2.41 15.69 -4.19
N THR A 51 -2.15 16.88 -4.72
CA THR A 51 -0.80 17.40 -5.01
C THR A 51 -0.42 18.64 -4.21
N THR A 52 -1.33 19.16 -3.37
CA THR A 52 -1.10 20.38 -2.56
C THR A 52 -1.48 20.14 -1.10
N VAL A 53 -0.88 20.94 -0.22
CA VAL A 53 -1.12 20.95 1.22
C VAL A 53 -2.61 21.22 1.51
N ASP A 54 -3.19 22.22 0.86
CA ASP A 54 -4.59 22.60 1.07
C ASP A 54 -5.55 21.48 0.65
N ALA A 55 -5.27 20.80 -0.47
CA ALA A 55 -6.07 19.66 -0.92
C ALA A 55 -5.99 18.50 0.08
N ALA A 56 -4.81 18.25 0.65
CA ALA A 56 -4.60 17.21 1.65
C ALA A 56 -5.31 17.52 2.98
N ILE A 57 -5.24 18.78 3.45
CA ILE A 57 -5.97 19.23 4.64
C ILE A 57 -7.48 19.08 4.43
N ALA A 58 -8.00 19.56 3.29
CA ALA A 58 -9.42 19.46 2.99
C ALA A 58 -9.89 18.00 2.89
N TYR A 59 -9.07 17.12 2.27
CA TYR A 59 -9.38 15.70 2.16
C TYR A 59 -9.33 15.00 3.51
N ARG A 60 -8.31 15.29 4.33
CA ARG A 60 -8.23 14.81 5.72
C ARG A 60 -9.49 15.14 6.50
N GLN A 61 -9.98 16.37 6.39
CA GLN A 61 -11.21 16.77 7.08
C GLN A 61 -12.41 15.95 6.62
N ARG A 62 -12.59 15.76 5.29
CA ARG A 62 -13.68 14.91 4.77
C ARG A 62 -13.61 13.47 5.26
N ILE A 63 -12.41 12.93 5.42
CA ILE A 63 -12.22 11.58 5.99
C ILE A 63 -12.66 11.57 7.45
N LEU A 64 -12.21 12.53 8.26
CA LEU A 64 -12.58 12.65 9.68
C LEU A 64 -14.10 12.85 9.86
N ASP A 65 -14.74 13.64 9.01
CA ASP A 65 -16.20 13.84 9.01
C ASP A 65 -16.96 12.54 8.69
N ALA A 66 -16.33 11.60 8.00
CA ALA A 66 -16.88 10.28 7.67
C ALA A 66 -16.57 9.19 8.72
N VAL A 67 -15.76 9.49 9.74
CA VAL A 67 -15.45 8.55 10.83
C VAL A 67 -16.65 8.45 11.78
N PRO A 68 -17.21 7.24 12.02
CA PRO A 68 -18.28 7.06 13.00
C PRO A 68 -17.88 7.49 14.41
N ALA A 69 -18.85 8.01 15.17
CA ALA A 69 -18.63 8.40 16.56
C ALA A 69 -18.09 7.23 17.40
N GLY A 70 -17.04 7.48 18.18
CA GLY A 70 -16.39 6.49 19.04
C GLY A 70 -15.24 5.74 18.39
N HIS A 71 -15.01 5.89 17.08
CA HIS A 71 -13.80 5.38 16.45
C HIS A 71 -12.63 6.33 16.70
N ASP A 72 -11.49 5.78 17.13
CA ASP A 72 -10.23 6.48 17.25
C ASP A 72 -9.36 6.12 16.03
N PHE A 73 -9.44 6.95 15.00
CA PHE A 73 -8.81 6.74 13.71
C PHE A 73 -8.11 8.00 13.21
N THR A 74 -6.85 7.88 12.82
CA THR A 74 -6.04 8.97 12.28
C THR A 74 -5.62 8.67 10.83
N PRO A 75 -6.17 9.37 9.82
CA PRO A 75 -5.69 9.27 8.44
C PRO A 75 -4.33 9.97 8.28
N LEU A 76 -3.35 9.21 7.79
CA LEU A 76 -2.01 9.69 7.46
C LEU A 76 -1.97 10.04 5.97
N MET A 77 -1.96 11.32 5.64
CA MET A 77 -2.13 11.79 4.27
C MET A 77 -0.83 11.65 3.47
N THR A 78 -0.96 11.51 2.16
CA THR A 78 0.18 11.45 1.24
C THR A 78 0.06 12.47 0.12
N CYS A 79 1.19 12.86 -0.45
CA CYS A 79 1.24 13.69 -1.65
C CYS A 79 1.39 12.80 -2.90
N TYR A 80 0.61 13.07 -3.94
CA TYR A 80 0.78 12.46 -5.25
C TYR A 80 1.97 13.12 -5.97
N LEU A 81 2.98 12.35 -6.37
CA LEU A 81 4.10 12.89 -7.15
C LEU A 81 3.70 13.10 -8.61
N THR A 82 4.01 14.27 -9.16
CA THR A 82 3.80 14.62 -10.57
C THR A 82 5.07 15.26 -11.13
N ASP A 83 5.22 15.27 -12.45
CA ASP A 83 6.35 15.93 -13.14
C ASP A 83 6.47 17.42 -12.80
N THR A 84 5.36 18.06 -12.42
CA THR A 84 5.27 19.50 -12.15
C THR A 84 5.17 19.84 -10.66
N LEU A 85 5.29 18.86 -9.76
CA LEU A 85 5.18 19.11 -8.33
C LEU A 85 6.36 19.98 -7.87
N ASP A 86 6.05 21.11 -7.23
CA ASP A 86 7.04 21.97 -6.61
C ASP A 86 7.64 21.27 -5.37
N PRO A 87 8.97 21.04 -5.30
CA PRO A 87 9.62 20.50 -4.11
C PRO A 87 9.33 21.31 -2.84
N ASP A 88 9.13 22.62 -2.94
CA ASP A 88 8.84 23.49 -1.80
C ASP A 88 7.43 23.25 -1.24
N GLU A 89 6.45 22.91 -2.08
CA GLU A 89 5.11 22.51 -1.66
C GLU A 89 5.13 21.19 -0.89
N LEU A 90 5.93 20.23 -1.37
CA LEU A 90 6.09 18.94 -0.69
C LEU A 90 6.80 19.12 0.67
N GLU A 91 7.88 19.90 0.71
CA GLU A 91 8.60 20.20 1.94
C GLU A 91 7.70 20.89 2.96
N ARG A 92 6.92 21.89 2.53
CA ARG A 92 5.95 22.58 3.38
C ARG A 92 4.99 21.60 4.03
N GLY A 93 4.34 20.76 3.22
CA GLY A 93 3.38 19.79 3.73
C GLY A 93 4.00 18.74 4.66
N PHE A 94 5.24 18.33 4.43
CA PHE A 94 5.93 17.39 5.33
C PHE A 94 6.31 18.05 6.67
N ARG A 95 6.90 19.26 6.64
CA ARG A 95 7.30 20.00 7.84
C ARG A 95 6.11 20.40 8.72
N GLU A 96 4.98 20.71 8.11
CA GLU A 96 3.73 21.03 8.81
C GLU A 96 2.98 19.79 9.33
N GLY A 97 3.48 18.58 9.05
CA GLY A 97 2.82 17.33 9.46
C GLY A 97 1.51 17.05 8.70
N VAL A 98 1.33 17.67 7.53
CA VAL A 98 0.19 17.41 6.63
C VAL A 98 0.43 16.15 5.82
N PHE A 99 1.62 16.02 5.23
CA PHE A 99 2.03 14.81 4.51
C PHE A 99 2.90 13.92 5.40
N THR A 100 2.54 12.65 5.50
CA THR A 100 3.37 11.62 6.13
C THR A 100 4.41 11.06 5.16
N ALA A 101 4.06 10.97 3.89
CA ALA A 101 4.88 10.40 2.81
C ALA A 101 4.41 10.92 1.44
N ALA A 102 5.18 10.64 0.37
CA ALA A 102 4.74 10.91 -1.00
C ALA A 102 4.65 9.60 -1.79
N LYS A 103 3.68 9.50 -2.69
CA LYS A 103 3.41 8.30 -3.49
C LYS A 103 3.77 8.53 -4.95
N LEU A 104 4.67 7.68 -5.44
CA LEU A 104 5.03 7.55 -6.84
C LEU A 104 4.09 6.57 -7.54
N TYR A 105 3.43 7.05 -8.59
CA TYR A 105 2.77 6.24 -9.59
C TYR A 105 3.44 6.48 -10.94
N PRO A 106 4.01 5.45 -11.60
CA PRO A 106 4.39 5.55 -12.99
C PRO A 106 3.15 5.91 -13.83
N ALA A 107 3.31 6.80 -14.80
CA ALA A 107 2.21 7.26 -15.63
C ALA A 107 1.47 6.06 -16.27
N ASN A 108 0.14 6.05 -16.14
CA ASN A 108 -0.76 5.00 -16.64
C ASN A 108 -0.57 3.60 -16.03
N ALA A 109 0.10 3.47 -14.89
CA ALA A 109 0.29 2.17 -14.22
C ALA A 109 -0.98 1.60 -13.61
N THR A 110 -1.85 2.45 -13.06
CA THR A 110 -3.03 2.03 -12.28
C THR A 110 -4.16 3.07 -12.30
N THR A 111 -5.23 2.83 -11.54
CA THR A 111 -6.39 3.72 -11.42
C THR A 111 -5.97 5.16 -11.07
N ASN A 112 -6.45 6.12 -11.87
CA ASN A 112 -6.16 7.57 -11.76
C ASN A 112 -4.66 7.93 -11.84
N SER A 113 -3.86 7.14 -12.56
CA SER A 113 -2.42 7.39 -12.73
C SER A 113 -2.04 8.16 -14.01
N SER A 114 -3.01 8.72 -14.74
CA SER A 114 -2.74 9.45 -15.98
C SER A 114 -1.96 10.75 -15.77
N HIS A 115 -2.00 11.31 -14.55
CA HIS A 115 -1.21 12.47 -14.12
C HIS A 115 0.08 12.05 -13.38
N GLY A 116 0.44 10.76 -13.48
CA GLY A 116 1.62 10.17 -12.87
C GLY A 116 2.92 10.66 -13.48
N VAL A 117 4.01 10.15 -12.92
CA VAL A 117 5.37 10.55 -13.29
C VAL A 117 5.76 9.88 -14.61
N THR A 118 6.27 10.67 -15.56
CA THR A 118 6.69 10.17 -16.88
C THR A 118 8.06 9.48 -16.81
N SER A 119 8.97 10.03 -16.02
CA SER A 119 10.29 9.46 -15.72
C SER A 119 10.74 9.89 -14.33
N VAL A 120 11.41 8.98 -13.61
CA VAL A 120 11.99 9.29 -12.30
C VAL A 120 13.05 10.40 -12.40
N ASP A 121 13.75 10.51 -13.52
CA ASP A 121 14.72 11.60 -13.75
C ASP A 121 14.05 12.99 -13.73
N THR A 122 12.83 13.11 -14.25
CA THR A 122 12.08 14.37 -14.30
C THR A 122 11.76 14.90 -12.89
N ILE A 123 11.59 14.01 -11.92
CA ILE A 123 11.21 14.35 -10.54
C ILE A 123 12.39 14.26 -9.57
N MET A 124 13.63 14.12 -10.05
CA MET A 124 14.81 14.08 -9.17
C MET A 124 14.88 15.26 -8.18
N PRO A 125 14.56 16.52 -8.54
CA PRO A 125 14.58 17.62 -7.57
C PRO A 125 13.68 17.39 -6.35
N VAL A 126 12.50 16.79 -6.53
CA VAL A 126 11.60 16.49 -5.41
C VAL A 126 12.05 15.25 -4.65
N LEU A 127 12.63 14.24 -5.31
CA LEU A 127 13.18 13.05 -4.64
C LEU A 127 14.40 13.38 -3.78
N GLU A 128 15.31 14.23 -4.28
CA GLU A 128 16.44 14.77 -3.51
C GLU A 128 15.95 15.58 -2.30
N ARG A 129 14.83 16.30 -2.42
CA ARG A 129 14.21 17.01 -1.30
C ARG A 129 13.66 16.03 -0.26
N MET A 130 12.97 14.97 -0.69
CA MET A 130 12.45 13.93 0.19
C MET A 130 13.57 13.24 0.98
N GLU A 131 14.68 12.91 0.31
CA GLU A 131 15.87 12.34 0.97
C GLU A 131 16.39 13.27 2.06
N LYS A 132 16.60 14.57 1.76
CA LYS A 132 17.08 15.57 2.72
C LYS A 132 16.17 15.72 3.94
N LEU A 133 14.86 15.57 3.75
CA LEU A 133 13.86 15.66 4.81
C LEU A 133 13.70 14.36 5.60
N GLY A 134 14.20 13.23 5.08
CA GLY A 134 13.86 11.92 5.60
C GLY A 134 12.38 11.56 5.40
N MET A 135 11.73 12.11 4.37
CA MET A 135 10.35 11.81 4.00
C MET A 135 10.30 10.48 3.23
N PRO A 136 9.47 9.50 3.65
CA PRO A 136 9.35 8.24 2.92
C PRO A 136 8.77 8.42 1.51
N LEU A 137 9.39 7.73 0.54
CA LEU A 137 8.85 7.52 -0.80
C LEU A 137 8.09 6.19 -0.83
N LEU A 138 6.81 6.24 -1.18
CA LEU A 138 5.97 5.07 -1.39
C LEU A 138 5.92 4.80 -2.89
N VAL A 139 6.14 3.56 -3.31
CA VAL A 139 6.33 3.25 -4.73
C VAL A 139 5.36 2.18 -5.20
N HIS A 140 4.51 2.53 -6.16
CA HIS A 140 3.87 1.53 -7.01
C HIS A 140 4.88 1.12 -8.09
N GLY A 141 5.61 0.03 -7.86
CA GLY A 141 6.77 -0.33 -8.67
C GLY A 141 6.45 -1.21 -9.87
N GLU A 142 5.81 -0.66 -10.90
CA GLU A 142 5.61 -1.32 -12.19
C GLU A 142 6.01 -0.37 -13.33
N VAL A 143 6.79 -0.83 -14.31
CA VAL A 143 6.95 -0.10 -15.58
C VAL A 143 5.75 -0.34 -16.49
N THR A 144 5.37 0.64 -17.31
CA THR A 144 4.10 0.61 -18.04
C THR A 144 4.24 0.62 -19.56
N HIS A 145 5.46 0.42 -20.07
CA HIS A 145 5.71 0.37 -21.50
C HIS A 145 4.88 -0.76 -22.15
N ALA A 146 4.37 -0.48 -23.35
CA ALA A 146 3.41 -1.36 -24.03
C ALA A 146 4.00 -2.71 -24.47
N ASP A 147 5.33 -2.79 -24.64
CA ASP A 147 6.09 -3.97 -25.00
C ASP A 147 6.43 -4.89 -23.81
N ILE A 148 6.16 -4.43 -22.57
CA ILE A 148 6.45 -5.19 -21.35
C ILE A 148 5.17 -5.87 -20.86
N ASP A 149 5.22 -7.20 -20.81
CA ASP A 149 4.12 -8.02 -20.31
C ASP A 149 3.78 -7.68 -18.86
N ILE A 150 2.48 -7.62 -18.55
CA ILE A 150 1.95 -7.22 -17.24
C ILE A 150 2.49 -8.07 -16.08
N PHE A 151 2.88 -9.33 -16.33
CA PHE A 151 3.45 -10.20 -15.30
C PHE A 151 4.93 -9.88 -14.99
N ASP A 152 5.63 -9.17 -15.87
CA ASP A 152 7.07 -8.86 -15.77
C ASP A 152 7.34 -7.40 -15.34
N ARG A 153 6.32 -6.55 -15.30
CA ARG A 153 6.43 -5.11 -15.01
C ARG A 153 7.08 -4.79 -13.66
N GLU A 154 6.76 -5.56 -12.62
CA GLU A 154 7.32 -5.36 -11.28
C GLU A 154 8.82 -5.72 -11.24
N ALA A 155 9.21 -6.86 -11.80
CA ALA A 155 10.61 -7.27 -11.86
C ALA A 155 11.44 -6.28 -12.70
N ARG A 156 10.90 -5.81 -13.83
CA ARG A 156 11.59 -4.80 -14.64
C ARG A 156 11.72 -3.46 -13.93
N PHE A 157 10.74 -3.06 -13.12
CA PHE A 157 10.84 -1.84 -12.31
C PHE A 157 11.99 -1.92 -11.30
N ILE A 158 12.24 -3.09 -10.71
CA ILE A 158 13.38 -3.28 -9.79
C ILE A 158 14.70 -2.92 -10.48
N GLU A 159 14.93 -3.53 -11.64
CA GLU A 159 16.16 -3.39 -12.42
C GLU A 159 16.36 -1.96 -12.96
N THR A 160 15.30 -1.37 -13.52
CA THR A 160 15.40 -0.14 -14.32
C THR A 160 15.13 1.13 -13.54
N VAL A 161 14.49 1.03 -12.37
CA VAL A 161 14.07 2.21 -11.59
C VAL A 161 14.48 2.09 -10.14
N MET A 162 14.02 1.06 -9.41
CA MET A 162 14.18 0.98 -7.96
C MET A 162 15.66 0.95 -7.55
N GLU A 163 16.44 0.07 -8.16
CA GLU A 163 17.86 -0.08 -7.81
C GLU A 163 18.70 1.15 -8.22
N PRO A 164 18.61 1.67 -9.47
CA PRO A 164 19.29 2.91 -9.83
C PRO A 164 18.91 4.10 -8.94
N LEU A 165 17.63 4.24 -8.57
CA LEU A 165 17.17 5.32 -7.70
C LEU A 165 17.82 5.22 -6.31
N ARG A 166 17.82 4.03 -5.70
CA ARG A 166 18.40 3.82 -4.36
C ARG A 166 19.93 3.94 -4.34
N GLN A 167 20.60 3.65 -5.46
CA GLN A 167 22.04 3.90 -5.61
C GLN A 167 22.35 5.40 -5.71
N ARG A 168 21.46 6.17 -6.34
CA ARG A 168 21.62 7.63 -6.49
C ARG A 168 21.26 8.40 -5.22
N LEU A 169 20.18 8.00 -4.55
CA LEU A 169 19.68 8.61 -3.31
C LEU A 169 19.79 7.59 -2.17
N THR A 170 21.01 7.46 -1.64
CA THR A 170 21.39 6.39 -0.70
C THR A 170 20.77 6.52 0.69
N ALA A 171 20.26 7.70 1.06
CA ALA A 171 19.58 7.97 2.32
C ALA A 171 18.05 8.02 2.19
N LEU A 172 17.50 7.87 0.98
CA LEU A 172 16.05 7.91 0.76
C LEU A 172 15.38 6.65 1.36
N LYS A 173 14.41 6.87 2.25
CA LYS A 173 13.51 5.80 2.72
C LYS A 173 12.51 5.44 1.64
N VAL A 174 12.39 4.16 1.32
CA VAL A 174 11.49 3.65 0.29
C VAL A 174 10.62 2.52 0.84
N VAL A 175 9.31 2.60 0.61
CA VAL A 175 8.38 1.49 0.73
C VAL A 175 8.04 0.98 -0.67
N PHE A 176 8.43 -0.25 -0.96
CA PHE A 176 7.96 -0.96 -2.15
C PHE A 176 6.54 -1.45 -1.85
N GLU A 177 5.55 -0.72 -2.34
CA GLU A 177 4.15 -1.02 -2.03
C GLU A 177 3.71 -2.33 -2.67
N HIS A 178 2.79 -3.02 -2.00
CA HIS A 178 2.01 -4.17 -2.47
C HIS A 178 2.80 -5.13 -3.37
N ILE A 179 4.00 -5.56 -2.92
CA ILE A 179 4.87 -6.44 -3.73
C ILE A 179 4.15 -7.73 -4.10
N THR A 180 4.36 -8.21 -5.33
CA THR A 180 3.62 -9.36 -5.89
C THR A 180 4.51 -10.48 -6.40
N THR A 181 5.82 -10.24 -6.48
CA THR A 181 6.80 -11.17 -7.05
C THR A 181 7.79 -11.70 -6.01
N LYS A 182 8.24 -12.94 -6.23
CA LYS A 182 9.47 -13.47 -5.62
C LYS A 182 10.65 -12.50 -5.77
N ASP A 183 10.83 -11.92 -6.95
CA ASP A 183 11.89 -10.97 -7.26
C ASP A 183 11.89 -9.77 -6.29
N ALA A 184 10.72 -9.17 -6.05
CA ALA A 184 10.57 -8.09 -5.07
C ALA A 184 10.76 -8.57 -3.62
N ALA A 185 10.28 -9.76 -3.27
CA ALA A 185 10.46 -10.33 -1.94
C ALA A 185 11.96 -10.55 -1.61
N GLU A 186 12.73 -11.08 -2.57
CA GLU A 186 14.18 -11.27 -2.44
C GLU A 186 14.91 -9.92 -2.40
N TYR A 187 14.56 -8.99 -3.29
CA TYR A 187 15.14 -7.65 -3.32
C TYR A 187 14.98 -6.89 -2.00
N VAL A 188 13.78 -6.92 -1.40
CA VAL A 188 13.51 -6.23 -0.13
C VAL A 188 14.21 -6.94 1.04
N ARG A 189 14.23 -8.27 1.05
CA ARG A 189 14.91 -9.07 2.07
C ARG A 189 16.41 -8.76 2.12
N ASP A 190 17.03 -8.68 0.94
CA ASP A 190 18.47 -8.49 0.79
C ASP A 190 18.87 -6.98 0.86
N GLY A 191 17.88 -6.08 0.91
CA GLY A 191 18.06 -4.64 1.05
C GLY A 191 18.45 -4.17 2.45
N ASN A 192 18.68 -2.86 2.59
CA ASN A 192 19.06 -2.20 3.84
C ASN A 192 17.84 -1.73 4.67
N GLU A 193 18.09 -1.07 5.80
CA GLU A 193 17.05 -0.58 6.73
C GLU A 193 16.11 0.47 6.13
N LEU A 194 16.53 1.13 5.05
CA LEU A 194 15.77 2.18 4.36
C LEU A 194 14.81 1.61 3.31
N LEU A 195 14.81 0.30 3.08
CA LEU A 195 13.88 -0.38 2.17
C LEU A 195 12.93 -1.30 2.96
N ALA A 196 11.64 -1.05 2.79
CA ALA A 196 10.55 -1.86 3.31
C ALA A 196 9.55 -2.23 2.22
N ALA A 197 8.58 -3.09 2.55
CA ALA A 197 7.47 -3.42 1.68
C ALA A 197 6.14 -3.58 2.42
N THR A 198 5.05 -3.28 1.72
CA THR A 198 3.72 -3.71 2.12
C THR A 198 3.28 -4.92 1.29
N ILE A 199 2.46 -5.78 1.88
CA ILE A 199 1.91 -6.96 1.20
C ILE A 199 0.42 -7.05 1.51
N THR A 200 -0.40 -7.13 0.46
CA THR A 200 -1.87 -7.19 0.55
C THR A 200 -2.38 -8.59 0.92
N PRO A 201 -3.61 -8.75 1.43
CA PRO A 201 -4.15 -10.08 1.73
C PRO A 201 -4.35 -10.93 0.46
N GLN A 202 -4.81 -10.35 -0.66
CA GLN A 202 -5.05 -11.09 -1.90
C GLN A 202 -3.78 -11.70 -2.50
N HIS A 203 -2.63 -11.01 -2.39
CA HIS A 203 -1.35 -11.52 -2.89
C HIS A 203 -0.75 -12.63 -2.02
N LEU A 204 -1.21 -12.77 -0.77
CA LEU A 204 -0.86 -13.90 0.10
C LEU A 204 -1.82 -15.09 -0.05
N LEU A 205 -3.11 -14.81 -0.21
CA LEU A 205 -4.16 -15.83 -0.34
C LEU A 205 -4.24 -16.45 -1.73
N PHE A 206 -3.97 -15.67 -2.77
CA PHE A 206 -4.27 -16.06 -4.13
C PHE A 206 -3.06 -15.94 -5.07
N ASN A 207 -3.20 -16.61 -6.20
CA ASN A 207 -2.34 -16.48 -7.37
C ASN A 207 -3.23 -16.41 -8.61
N ARG A 208 -2.64 -16.14 -9.78
CA ARG A 208 -3.39 -15.88 -11.03
C ARG A 208 -4.38 -16.97 -11.43
N ASN A 209 -4.19 -18.22 -11.01
CA ASN A 209 -5.16 -19.28 -11.31
C ASN A 209 -6.51 -19.01 -10.63
N HIS A 210 -6.51 -18.46 -9.42
CA HIS A 210 -7.73 -18.05 -8.73
C HIS A 210 -8.47 -16.95 -9.49
N MET A 211 -7.77 -16.12 -10.26
CA MET A 211 -8.39 -15.07 -11.06
C MET A 211 -8.91 -15.56 -12.42
N LEU A 212 -8.29 -16.60 -13.01
CA LEU A 212 -8.49 -16.95 -14.42
C LEU A 212 -9.07 -18.35 -14.67
N VAL A 213 -8.81 -19.34 -13.81
CA VAL A 213 -9.21 -20.73 -14.04
C VAL A 213 -10.71 -20.92 -13.75
N GLY A 214 -11.42 -21.52 -14.71
CA GLY A 214 -12.87 -21.76 -14.65
C GLY A 214 -13.73 -20.53 -14.92
N GLY A 215 -13.11 -19.38 -15.21
CA GLY A 215 -13.79 -18.11 -15.47
C GLY A 215 -12.97 -16.93 -14.97
N ILE A 216 -13.09 -15.80 -15.66
CA ILE A 216 -12.45 -14.55 -15.25
C ILE A 216 -13.19 -14.00 -14.04
N ARG A 217 -12.48 -13.79 -12.92
CA ARG A 217 -13.01 -13.23 -11.67
C ARG A 217 -12.53 -11.78 -11.52
N PRO A 218 -13.26 -10.78 -12.03
CA PRO A 218 -12.81 -9.39 -12.04
C PRO A 218 -12.62 -8.81 -10.64
N HIS A 219 -13.29 -9.34 -9.61
CA HIS A 219 -13.10 -8.92 -8.22
C HIS A 219 -11.73 -9.27 -7.63
N LEU A 220 -10.97 -10.17 -8.26
CA LEU A 220 -9.56 -10.45 -7.94
C LEU A 220 -8.57 -9.70 -8.84
N TYR A 221 -9.06 -9.00 -9.87
CA TYR A 221 -8.22 -8.16 -10.73
C TYR A 221 -7.83 -6.87 -10.00
N CYS A 222 -6.55 -6.74 -9.72
CA CYS A 222 -5.88 -5.59 -9.09
C CYS A 222 -4.51 -5.38 -9.75
N LEU A 223 -3.83 -4.29 -9.37
CA LEU A 223 -2.50 -3.94 -9.87
C LEU A 223 -1.57 -3.68 -8.68
N PRO A 224 -0.38 -4.31 -8.63
CA PRO A 224 0.17 -5.22 -9.63
C PRO A 224 -0.65 -6.51 -9.75
N ILE A 225 -0.66 -7.13 -10.93
CA ILE A 225 -1.54 -8.28 -11.19
C ILE A 225 -1.14 -9.50 -10.34
N LEU A 226 -2.11 -10.32 -9.91
CA LEU A 226 -1.83 -11.62 -9.30
C LEU A 226 -0.85 -12.43 -10.17
N LYS A 227 0.22 -12.94 -9.56
CA LYS A 227 1.31 -13.65 -10.26
C LYS A 227 1.16 -15.18 -10.18
N ARG A 228 2.14 -15.94 -10.69
CA ARG A 228 2.18 -17.41 -10.55
C ARG A 228 2.36 -17.84 -9.09
N ASN A 229 2.01 -19.09 -8.77
CA ASN A 229 2.11 -19.66 -7.42
C ASN A 229 3.49 -19.47 -6.77
N VAL A 230 4.59 -19.59 -7.52
CA VAL A 230 5.95 -19.41 -6.97
C VAL A 230 6.15 -18.03 -6.33
N HIS A 231 5.50 -16.99 -6.87
CA HIS A 231 5.59 -15.65 -6.30
C HIS A 231 4.73 -15.53 -5.05
N GLN A 232 3.51 -16.09 -5.07
CA GLN A 232 2.64 -16.17 -3.88
C GLN A 232 3.36 -16.86 -2.71
N GLN A 233 4.01 -18.00 -2.96
CA GLN A 233 4.75 -18.72 -1.91
C GLN A 233 5.91 -17.89 -1.36
N ALA A 234 6.68 -17.21 -2.20
CA ALA A 234 7.75 -16.33 -1.74
C ALA A 234 7.25 -15.18 -0.84
N LEU A 235 6.08 -14.60 -1.13
CA LEU A 235 5.45 -13.58 -0.27
C LEU A 235 5.01 -14.17 1.08
N ARG A 236 4.41 -15.37 1.05
CA ARG A 236 4.00 -16.09 2.27
C ARG A 236 5.21 -16.45 3.14
N GLU A 237 6.28 -16.94 2.54
CA GLU A 237 7.54 -17.25 3.22
C GLU A 237 8.17 -16.00 3.84
N LEU A 238 8.16 -14.86 3.13
CA LEU A 238 8.69 -13.60 3.64
C LEU A 238 7.96 -13.17 4.92
N VAL A 239 6.62 -13.15 4.92
CA VAL A 239 5.85 -12.77 6.13
C VAL A 239 5.97 -13.80 7.26
N ALA A 240 6.03 -15.10 6.91
CA ALA A 240 6.17 -16.18 7.87
C ALA A 240 7.55 -16.22 8.54
N SER A 241 8.59 -15.67 7.89
CA SER A 241 9.94 -15.62 8.45
C SER A 241 10.12 -14.62 9.61
N GLY A 242 9.11 -13.79 9.88
CA GLY A 242 9.23 -12.68 10.84
C GLY A 242 10.06 -11.51 10.31
N PHE A 243 10.28 -11.43 9.00
CA PHE A 243 11.03 -10.34 8.37
C PHE A 243 10.42 -8.98 8.72
N SER A 244 11.21 -8.17 9.42
CA SER A 244 10.67 -7.05 10.18
C SER A 244 10.44 -5.77 9.37
N ARG A 245 10.82 -5.75 8.08
CA ARG A 245 10.55 -4.64 7.14
C ARG A 245 9.46 -4.97 6.11
N ALA A 246 8.69 -6.03 6.35
CA ALA A 246 7.42 -6.27 5.67
C ALA A 246 6.27 -6.03 6.67
N PHE A 247 5.25 -5.29 6.25
CA PHE A 247 4.11 -4.94 7.10
C PHE A 247 2.79 -4.83 6.33
N LEU A 248 1.70 -4.76 7.09
CA LEU A 248 0.33 -4.74 6.58
C LEU A 248 0.08 -3.50 5.69
N GLY A 249 -0.28 -3.71 4.44
CA GLY A 249 -0.85 -2.67 3.59
C GLY A 249 -1.89 -3.32 2.70
N THR A 250 -3.15 -2.96 2.89
CA THR A 250 -4.25 -3.73 2.30
C THR A 250 -4.38 -3.50 0.81
N ASP A 251 -4.02 -2.30 0.35
CA ASP A 251 -4.43 -1.78 -0.96
C ASP A 251 -5.94 -1.95 -1.17
N SER A 252 -6.72 -1.72 -0.10
CA SER A 252 -8.18 -1.77 -0.20
C SER A 252 -8.62 -0.67 -1.18
N ALA A 253 -9.07 -1.09 -2.36
CA ALA A 253 -9.30 -0.26 -3.53
C ALA A 253 -10.74 -0.44 -4.03
N PRO A 254 -11.72 0.24 -3.40
CA PRO A 254 -13.12 0.04 -3.72
C PRO A 254 -13.47 0.59 -5.11
N HIS A 255 -14.32 -0.16 -5.80
CA HIS A 255 -14.99 0.21 -7.04
C HIS A 255 -16.42 -0.33 -6.98
N ALA A 256 -17.39 0.43 -7.47
CA ALA A 256 -18.76 -0.04 -7.57
C ALA A 256 -18.85 -1.29 -8.46
N ARG A 257 -19.79 -2.20 -8.18
CA ARG A 257 -19.93 -3.48 -8.90
C ARG A 257 -19.96 -3.30 -10.42
N HIS A 258 -20.74 -2.35 -10.94
CA HIS A 258 -20.85 -2.09 -12.37
C HIS A 258 -19.54 -1.58 -13.03
N ARG A 259 -18.57 -1.13 -12.24
CA ARG A 259 -17.21 -0.75 -12.69
C ARG A 259 -16.25 -1.93 -12.68
N LYS A 260 -16.57 -3.02 -11.97
CA LYS A 260 -15.80 -4.29 -11.94
C LYS A 260 -16.34 -5.28 -12.97
N GLU A 261 -17.66 -5.45 -13.00
CA GLU A 261 -18.39 -6.38 -13.87
C GLU A 261 -18.81 -5.68 -15.17
N THR A 262 -17.83 -5.37 -16.01
CA THR A 262 -18.03 -4.67 -17.29
C THR A 262 -17.01 -5.15 -18.32
N SER A 263 -17.09 -4.66 -19.56
CA SER A 263 -16.16 -5.02 -20.65
C SER A 263 -14.72 -4.57 -20.37
N CYS A 264 -14.52 -3.58 -19.50
CA CYS A 264 -13.21 -3.12 -19.03
C CYS A 264 -13.25 -2.86 -17.51
N GLY A 265 -13.11 -3.94 -16.73
CA GLY A 265 -13.22 -3.89 -15.27
C GLY A 265 -12.07 -3.11 -14.62
N CYS A 266 -12.39 -2.21 -13.69
CA CYS A 266 -11.39 -1.45 -12.94
C CYS A 266 -10.52 -2.38 -12.06
N ALA A 267 -9.23 -2.07 -11.93
CA ALA A 267 -8.32 -2.79 -11.04
C ALA A 267 -8.51 -2.35 -9.58
N GLY A 268 -8.61 -3.31 -8.66
CA GLY A 268 -8.68 -3.07 -7.23
C GLY A 268 -9.56 -4.07 -6.48
N CYS A 269 -9.16 -4.44 -5.27
CA CYS A 269 -9.90 -5.32 -4.38
C CYS A 269 -10.42 -4.50 -3.19
N PHE A 270 -11.74 -4.48 -2.95
CA PHE A 270 -12.26 -3.93 -1.69
C PHE A 270 -12.16 -5.00 -0.61
N ASN A 271 -11.10 -4.94 0.19
CA ASN A 271 -10.75 -5.99 1.16
C ASN A 271 -10.72 -5.49 2.61
N ALA A 272 -10.86 -4.18 2.88
CA ALA A 272 -10.88 -3.61 4.23
C ALA A 272 -11.78 -4.39 5.22
N PRO A 273 -13.00 -4.83 4.84
CA PRO A 273 -13.88 -5.58 5.75
C PRO A 273 -13.34 -6.95 6.19
N THR A 274 -12.44 -7.57 5.42
CA THR A 274 -11.98 -8.96 5.63
C THR A 274 -10.47 -9.10 5.77
N ALA A 275 -9.71 -8.02 5.59
CA ALA A 275 -8.25 -8.06 5.49
C ALA A 275 -7.57 -8.64 6.74
N LEU A 276 -7.90 -8.16 7.94
CA LEU A 276 -7.23 -8.60 9.17
C LEU A 276 -7.40 -10.11 9.43
N GLY A 277 -8.63 -10.62 9.26
CA GLY A 277 -8.91 -12.05 9.35
C GLY A 277 -8.22 -12.85 8.24
N SER A 278 -8.14 -12.32 7.02
CA SER A 278 -7.43 -12.93 5.90
C SER A 278 -5.94 -13.10 6.18
N TYR A 279 -5.29 -12.07 6.76
CA TYR A 279 -3.90 -12.19 7.19
C TYR A 279 -3.76 -13.21 8.31
N ALA A 280 -4.63 -13.20 9.32
CA ALA A 280 -4.57 -14.18 10.41
C ALA A 280 -4.63 -15.63 9.89
N THR A 281 -5.51 -15.92 8.92
CA THR A 281 -5.58 -17.22 8.24
C THR A 281 -4.26 -17.58 7.56
N VAL A 282 -3.63 -16.66 6.83
CA VAL A 282 -2.34 -16.92 6.18
C VAL A 282 -1.26 -17.24 7.21
N PHE A 283 -1.14 -16.44 8.28
CA PHE A 283 -0.14 -16.66 9.31
C PHE A 283 -0.39 -17.96 10.09
N GLU A 284 -1.64 -18.37 10.28
CA GLU A 284 -1.99 -19.67 10.85
C GLU A 284 -1.59 -20.83 9.94
N GLU A 285 -1.95 -20.79 8.65
CA GLU A 285 -1.58 -21.81 7.66
C GLU A 285 -0.05 -21.98 7.53
N MET A 286 0.70 -20.90 7.72
CA MET A 286 2.16 -20.90 7.69
C MET A 286 2.81 -21.29 9.04
N ASN A 287 2.02 -21.63 10.06
CA ASN A 287 2.48 -21.88 11.43
C ASN A 287 3.32 -20.71 12.00
N ALA A 288 2.94 -19.48 11.65
CA ALA A 288 3.72 -18.26 11.89
C ALA A 288 2.97 -17.21 12.72
N LEU A 289 1.89 -17.57 13.42
CA LEU A 289 1.09 -16.62 14.24
C LEU A 289 1.94 -15.79 15.24
N ALA A 290 3.10 -16.30 15.67
CA ALA A 290 4.05 -15.56 16.51
C ALA A 290 4.58 -14.27 15.87
N HIS A 291 4.52 -14.13 14.53
CA HIS A 291 4.96 -12.96 13.79
C HIS A 291 3.81 -12.03 13.36
N PHE A 292 2.56 -12.43 13.61
CA PHE A 292 1.38 -11.73 13.12
C PHE A 292 1.25 -10.31 13.69
N GLU A 293 1.41 -10.15 15.01
CA GLU A 293 1.35 -8.82 15.66
C GLU A 293 2.42 -7.88 15.11
N ALA A 294 3.63 -8.38 14.86
CA ALA A 294 4.71 -7.56 14.33
C ALA A 294 4.38 -7.02 12.94
N PHE A 295 3.88 -7.89 12.06
CA PHE A 295 3.44 -7.52 10.71
C PHE A 295 2.30 -6.48 10.72
N CYS A 296 1.33 -6.65 11.61
CA CYS A 296 0.14 -5.80 11.68
C CYS A 296 0.36 -4.46 12.41
N SER A 297 1.21 -4.43 13.44
CA SER A 297 1.14 -3.39 14.46
C SER A 297 2.50 -2.83 14.92
N LEU A 298 3.64 -3.45 14.56
CA LEU A 298 4.97 -3.04 15.06
C LEU A 298 5.93 -2.61 13.95
N ASN A 299 5.99 -3.37 12.86
CA ASN A 299 6.96 -3.18 11.78
C ASN A 299 6.75 -1.84 11.05
N GLY A 300 5.49 -1.53 10.73
CA GLY A 300 5.11 -0.27 10.07
C GLY A 300 5.42 0.96 10.93
N PRO A 301 4.93 1.08 12.19
CA PRO A 301 5.26 2.22 13.03
C PRO A 301 6.76 2.45 13.17
N ARG A 302 7.54 1.37 13.32
CA ARG A 302 9.00 1.45 13.40
C ARG A 302 9.64 2.02 12.14
N PHE A 303 9.20 1.61 10.94
CA PHE A 303 9.74 2.14 9.67
C PHE A 303 9.36 3.61 9.46
N TYR A 304 8.13 3.98 9.81
CA TYR A 304 7.62 5.36 9.69
C TYR A 304 8.09 6.29 10.81
N GLY A 305 8.73 5.78 11.87
CA GLY A 305 9.12 6.57 13.04
C GLY A 305 7.94 7.02 13.90
N LEU A 306 6.86 6.23 13.93
CA LEU A 306 5.63 6.49 14.67
C LEU A 306 5.53 5.58 15.90
N PRO A 307 4.83 6.02 16.97
CA PRO A 307 4.61 5.18 18.15
C PRO A 307 3.73 3.97 17.82
N VAL A 308 3.87 2.89 18.58
CA VAL A 308 2.98 1.73 18.50
C VAL A 308 1.63 2.07 19.17
N ASN A 309 0.52 1.52 18.67
CA ASN A 309 -0.76 1.66 19.35
C ASN A 309 -0.76 0.89 20.70
N GLU A 310 -1.20 1.53 21.78
CA GLU A 310 -1.22 0.91 23.11
C GLU A 310 -2.47 0.08 23.40
N ASN A 311 -3.56 0.33 22.67
CA ASN A 311 -4.80 -0.41 22.80
C ASN A 311 -4.68 -1.80 22.15
N LEU A 312 -5.26 -2.82 22.78
CA LEU A 312 -5.36 -4.17 22.23
C LEU A 312 -6.68 -4.35 21.45
N ARG A 313 -6.65 -5.20 20.43
CA ARG A 313 -7.78 -5.64 19.60
C ARG A 313 -7.92 -7.16 19.68
#